data_AF-A0A9W4MP73-F1
#
_entry.id   AF-A0A9W4MP73-F1
#
_cell.length_a   1.000
_cell.length_b   1.000
_cell.length_c   1.000
_cell.angle_alpha   90.00
_cell.angle_beta   90.00
_cell.angle_gamma   90.00
#
_symmetry.space_group_name_H-M   'P 1'
#
loop_
_entity.id
_entity.type
_entity.pdbx_description
1 polymer ?
#
loop_
_entity_poly.entity_id
_entity_poly.type
_entity_poly.pdbx_seq_one_letter_code
_entity_poly.pdbx_strand_id
1 'polypeptide(L)'
;MQESWWSDHYKKSNGYFGCETTRDAGKVTGVSMYMCAPLAEETLIGTDTWSYFEVKQVPENIDDYRWDKLNVFTRWIASTNQTFVVVFDLESAIRGPVTNSLLKLNSSHLGNPYWPYPVILDTVSNLQESAVWRIRDQVRAIEKNKPGPGTVPRPDYRKLHDIGRHAIHVCETLDVAVQTIESVQMHYLRFLDSKLDDGDSAVDQDIRAGLEFHQSFIANLRHRSTSNEKRLQNEIQLAFNTVAQHNAGTSVEIGRAAQIDSSAMKTIAFVTLIFLPPTFISSVFSMSFFQCGENDGWGMSNKFWLYWVFAIPITIATVVVWQYWHKLFPNKDYKSHVTRQDGSLSRAETVMPKLTV
;
A
#
# COMPACT_ATOMS: atom_id res chain seq x y z
N MET A 1 -29.76 -5.40 -27.56
CA MET A 1 -29.29 -5.15 -26.18
C MET A 1 -29.88 -6.20 -25.26
N GLN A 2 -29.05 -7.13 -24.79
CA GLN A 2 -29.44 -8.18 -23.85
C GLN A 2 -29.98 -7.62 -22.53
N GLU A 3 -31.04 -8.21 -21.97
CA GLU A 3 -31.60 -7.81 -20.66
C GLU A 3 -30.58 -7.92 -19.52
N SER A 4 -29.63 -8.85 -19.62
CA SER A 4 -28.55 -9.07 -18.66
C SER A 4 -27.69 -7.82 -18.46
N TRP A 5 -27.54 -6.97 -19.48
CA TRP A 5 -26.74 -5.73 -19.43
C TRP A 5 -27.25 -4.74 -18.37
N TRP A 6 -28.56 -4.72 -18.10
CA TRP A 6 -29.16 -3.85 -17.09
C TRP A 6 -29.07 -4.39 -15.66
N SER A 7 -28.64 -5.65 -15.50
CA SER A 7 -28.59 -6.28 -14.20
C SER A 7 -27.51 -5.66 -13.30
N ASP A 8 -27.75 -5.72 -11.99
CA ASP A 8 -26.84 -5.16 -10.99
C ASP A 8 -25.44 -5.79 -11.02
N HIS A 9 -25.31 -6.99 -11.57
CA HIS A 9 -24.04 -7.69 -11.72
C HIS A 9 -23.08 -6.95 -12.67
N TYR A 10 -23.58 -6.48 -13.81
CA TYR A 10 -22.75 -5.74 -14.78
C TYR A 10 -22.44 -4.33 -14.28
N LYS A 11 -23.39 -3.67 -13.61
CA LYS A 11 -23.20 -2.31 -13.05
C LYS A 11 -22.12 -2.23 -11.95
N LYS A 12 -21.81 -3.35 -11.30
CA LYS A 12 -20.80 -3.46 -10.23
C LYS A 12 -19.46 -4.05 -10.70
N SER A 13 -19.33 -4.39 -11.99
CA SER A 13 -18.02 -4.71 -12.57
C SER A 13 -17.15 -3.44 -12.62
N ASN A 14 -15.85 -3.59 -12.91
CA ASN A 14 -14.91 -2.49 -13.18
C ASN A 14 -14.71 -2.23 -14.68
N GLY A 15 -15.22 -3.13 -15.53
CA GLY A 15 -15.12 -3.04 -16.98
C GLY A 15 -15.49 -4.35 -17.67
N TYR A 16 -15.87 -4.25 -18.94
CA TYR A 16 -16.17 -5.40 -19.81
C TYR A 16 -16.37 -4.95 -21.25
N PHE A 17 -16.29 -5.91 -22.18
CA PHE A 17 -16.72 -5.76 -23.56
C PHE A 17 -17.55 -6.97 -23.97
N GLY A 18 -18.59 -6.73 -24.77
CA GLY A 18 -19.34 -7.76 -25.47
C GLY A 18 -19.79 -7.30 -26.85
N CYS A 19 -20.04 -8.29 -27.71
CA CYS A 19 -20.43 -8.10 -29.09
C CYS A 19 -21.50 -9.13 -29.44
N GLU A 20 -22.52 -8.69 -30.16
CA GLU A 20 -23.58 -9.51 -30.72
C GLU A 20 -23.71 -9.18 -32.21
N THR A 21 -23.50 -10.18 -33.05
CA THR A 21 -23.60 -10.06 -34.51
C THR A 21 -24.93 -10.63 -34.95
N THR A 22 -25.79 -9.83 -35.59
CA THR A 22 -27.06 -10.31 -36.14
C THR A 22 -26.86 -10.72 -37.60
N ARG A 23 -27.24 -11.96 -37.94
CA ARG A 23 -27.12 -12.54 -39.28
C ARG A 23 -28.49 -12.98 -39.78
N ASP A 24 -28.74 -12.83 -41.09
CA ASP A 24 -29.95 -13.36 -41.73
C ASP A 24 -29.68 -14.79 -42.18
N ALA A 25 -30.45 -15.75 -41.67
CA ALA A 25 -30.42 -17.14 -42.13
C ALA A 25 -31.31 -17.28 -43.37
N GLY A 26 -30.98 -16.59 -44.47
CA GLY A 26 -32.00 -16.37 -45.49
C GLY A 26 -31.56 -15.77 -46.83
N LYS A 27 -30.57 -16.34 -47.51
CA LYS A 27 -30.51 -16.35 -48.99
C LYS A 27 -29.61 -17.47 -49.50
N VAL A 28 -30.21 -18.47 -50.17
CA VAL A 28 -29.46 -19.41 -51.02
C VAL A 28 -29.15 -18.69 -52.32
N THR A 29 -28.00 -18.03 -52.39
CA THR A 29 -27.49 -17.41 -53.62
C THR A 29 -26.52 -18.37 -54.31
N GLY A 30 -27.06 -19.17 -55.23
CA GLY A 30 -26.26 -19.86 -56.26
C GLY A 30 -26.04 -21.34 -56.04
N VAL A 31 -26.57 -22.16 -56.96
CA VAL A 31 -26.12 -23.53 -57.16
C VAL A 31 -24.73 -23.45 -57.83
N SER A 32 -23.67 -23.70 -57.07
CA SER A 32 -22.35 -23.97 -57.67
C SER A 32 -22.40 -25.35 -58.35
N MET A 33 -22.15 -25.39 -59.66
CA MET A 33 -22.28 -26.57 -60.52
C MET A 33 -21.31 -27.72 -60.17
N TYR A 34 -20.50 -27.61 -59.12
CA TYR A 34 -19.51 -28.63 -58.75
C TYR A 34 -19.49 -29.08 -57.28
N MET A 35 -20.43 -28.68 -56.42
CA MET A 35 -20.52 -29.24 -55.05
C MET A 35 -21.98 -29.44 -54.58
N CYS A 36 -22.30 -30.67 -54.16
CA CYS A 36 -23.55 -31.06 -53.53
C CYS A 36 -23.68 -30.48 -52.10
N ALA A 37 -24.21 -29.26 -51.97
CA ALA A 37 -25.08 -28.76 -50.88
C ALA A 37 -25.11 -27.22 -50.89
N PRO A 38 -26.26 -26.54 -50.71
CA PRO A 38 -26.28 -25.10 -50.48
C PRO A 38 -25.77 -24.81 -49.06
N LEU A 39 -24.59 -24.19 -48.93
CA LEU A 39 -24.23 -23.46 -47.72
C LEU A 39 -25.04 -22.16 -47.75
N ALA A 40 -25.93 -21.95 -46.78
CA ALA A 40 -26.60 -20.67 -46.62
C ALA A 40 -25.53 -19.63 -46.29
N GLU A 41 -25.35 -18.65 -47.17
CA GLU A 41 -24.45 -17.52 -46.94
C GLU A 41 -25.15 -16.59 -45.94
N GLU A 42 -24.84 -16.74 -44.66
CA GLU A 42 -25.40 -15.91 -43.59
C GLU A 42 -24.97 -14.45 -43.78
N THR A 43 -25.86 -13.64 -44.33
CA THR A 43 -25.59 -12.22 -44.60
C THR A 43 -25.60 -11.44 -43.29
N LEU A 44 -24.56 -10.65 -43.04
CA LEU A 44 -24.46 -9.78 -41.88
C LEU A 44 -25.52 -8.66 -41.95
N ILE A 45 -26.42 -8.59 -40.96
CA ILE A 45 -27.45 -7.55 -40.87
C ILE A 45 -26.95 -6.36 -40.03
N GLY A 46 -26.20 -6.65 -38.97
CA GLY A 46 -25.73 -5.62 -38.05
C GLY A 46 -24.83 -6.15 -36.95
N THR A 47 -24.28 -5.23 -36.17
CA THR A 47 -23.39 -5.54 -35.05
C THR A 47 -23.73 -4.61 -33.89
N ASP A 48 -24.17 -5.20 -32.78
CA ASP A 48 -24.38 -4.53 -31.51
C ASP A 48 -23.13 -4.77 -30.63
N THR A 49 -22.60 -3.73 -30.02
CA THR A 49 -21.51 -3.84 -29.05
C THR A 49 -21.85 -3.10 -27.77
N TRP A 50 -21.31 -3.58 -26.66
CA TRP A 50 -21.39 -2.88 -25.38
C TRP A 50 -20.05 -2.96 -24.67
N SER A 51 -19.62 -1.83 -24.12
CA SER A 51 -18.39 -1.73 -23.36
C SER A 51 -18.56 -0.84 -22.15
N TYR A 52 -17.87 -1.21 -21.08
CA TYR A 52 -17.82 -0.43 -19.85
C TYR A 52 -16.36 -0.22 -19.45
N PHE A 53 -16.03 1.02 -19.11
CA PHE A 53 -14.75 1.39 -18.52
C PHE A 53 -15.01 2.19 -17.25
N GLU A 54 -14.36 1.79 -16.17
CA GLU A 54 -14.37 2.52 -14.91
C GLU A 54 -12.97 3.06 -14.61
N VAL A 55 -12.89 4.34 -14.21
CA VAL A 55 -11.63 5.01 -13.90
C VAL A 55 -11.74 5.70 -12.56
N LYS A 56 -10.81 5.41 -11.65
CA LYS A 56 -10.75 6.10 -10.36
C LYS A 56 -10.00 7.42 -10.50
N GLN A 57 -10.68 8.53 -10.28
CA GLN A 57 -10.02 9.84 -10.15
C GLN A 57 -9.75 10.15 -8.69
N VAL A 58 -8.53 10.61 -8.44
CA VAL A 58 -8.11 11.10 -7.13
C VAL A 58 -7.71 12.56 -7.33
N PRO A 59 -8.46 13.52 -6.80
CA PRO A 59 -8.08 14.94 -6.81
C PRO A 59 -6.86 15.22 -5.93
N GLU A 60 -6.60 16.50 -5.66
CA GLU A 60 -5.45 16.91 -4.82
C GLU A 60 -5.59 16.44 -3.39
N ASN A 61 -6.81 16.54 -2.86
CA ASN A 61 -7.21 15.93 -1.62
C ASN A 61 -7.51 14.44 -1.87
N ILE A 62 -6.90 13.59 -1.04
CA ILE A 62 -6.96 12.15 -1.23
C ILE A 62 -8.30 11.54 -0.82
N ASP A 63 -9.00 12.21 0.09
CA ASP A 63 -10.30 11.77 0.58
C ASP A 63 -11.40 12.01 -0.46
N ASP A 64 -11.22 12.98 -1.36
CA ASP A 64 -12.22 13.43 -2.33
C ASP A 64 -12.19 12.62 -3.65
N TYR A 65 -12.03 11.30 -3.56
CA TYR A 65 -11.98 10.45 -4.76
C TYR A 65 -13.36 10.25 -5.41
N ARG A 66 -13.36 10.00 -6.73
CA ARG A 66 -14.55 9.63 -7.48
C ARG A 66 -14.26 8.52 -8.49
N TRP A 67 -15.33 7.95 -9.04
CA TRP A 67 -15.28 6.94 -10.09
C TRP A 67 -15.97 7.49 -11.33
N ASP A 68 -15.19 7.70 -12.38
CA ASP A 68 -15.71 8.11 -13.68
C ASP A 68 -16.09 6.85 -14.46
N LYS A 69 -17.33 6.82 -14.96
CA LYS A 69 -17.92 5.67 -15.62
C LYS A 69 -18.17 6.00 -17.08
N LEU A 70 -17.73 5.10 -17.96
CA LEU A 70 -17.97 5.20 -19.39
C LEU A 70 -18.64 3.93 -19.88
N ASN A 71 -19.97 4.00 -19.96
CA ASN A 71 -20.82 2.94 -20.48
C ASN A 71 -21.17 3.29 -21.93
N VAL A 72 -20.74 2.46 -22.88
CA VAL A 72 -21.00 2.66 -24.30
C VAL A 72 -21.79 1.48 -24.84
N PHE A 73 -22.87 1.78 -25.56
CA PHE A 73 -23.55 0.85 -26.43
C PHE A 73 -23.46 1.36 -27.86
N THR A 74 -23.10 0.48 -28.80
CA THR A 74 -23.16 0.78 -30.21
C THR A 74 -24.07 -0.21 -30.94
N ARG A 75 -24.77 0.29 -31.94
CA ARG A 75 -25.55 -0.51 -32.88
C ARG A 75 -25.21 -0.07 -34.29
N TRP A 76 -24.64 -0.97 -35.06
CA TRP A 76 -24.31 -0.75 -36.47
C TRP A 76 -25.24 -1.54 -37.37
N ILE A 77 -25.74 -0.90 -38.43
CA ILE A 77 -26.65 -1.47 -39.41
C ILE A 77 -25.93 -1.59 -40.75
N ALA A 78 -25.72 -2.84 -41.21
CA ALA A 78 -24.93 -3.13 -42.40
C ALA A 78 -25.53 -2.55 -43.69
N SER A 79 -26.86 -2.55 -43.81
CA SER A 79 -27.57 -2.09 -45.03
C SER A 79 -27.46 -0.58 -45.27
N THR A 80 -27.20 0.20 -44.23
CA THR A 80 -27.19 1.68 -44.30
C THR A 80 -25.85 2.29 -43.92
N ASN A 81 -24.90 1.49 -43.43
CA ASN A 81 -23.66 1.97 -42.80
C ASN A 81 -23.92 3.01 -41.69
N GLN A 82 -25.02 2.86 -40.96
CA GLN A 82 -25.36 3.75 -39.85
C GLN A 82 -24.93 3.13 -38.52
N THR A 83 -24.30 3.93 -37.67
CA THR A 83 -23.97 3.56 -36.29
C THR A 83 -24.72 4.46 -35.32
N PHE A 84 -25.48 3.85 -34.42
CA PHE A 84 -26.02 4.50 -33.24
C PHE A 84 -25.05 4.29 -32.09
N VAL A 85 -24.55 5.38 -31.51
CA VAL A 85 -23.68 5.34 -30.33
C VAL A 85 -24.44 5.96 -29.17
N VAL A 86 -24.61 5.21 -28.09
CA VAL A 86 -25.24 5.67 -26.85
C VAL A 86 -24.21 5.59 -25.74
N VAL A 87 -23.93 6.73 -25.11
CA VAL A 87 -22.98 6.82 -23.98
C VAL A 87 -23.73 7.22 -22.72
N PHE A 88 -23.57 6.43 -21.66
CA PHE A 88 -24.20 6.63 -20.36
C PHE A 88 -23.15 7.07 -19.32
N ASP A 89 -23.63 7.69 -18.24
CA ASP A 89 -22.87 8.05 -17.03
C ASP A 89 -21.67 8.98 -17.25
N LEU A 90 -21.61 9.63 -18.42
CA LEU A 90 -20.50 10.51 -18.78
C LEU A 90 -20.49 11.80 -17.95
N GLU A 91 -19.37 12.07 -17.29
CA GLU A 91 -19.14 13.30 -16.53
C GLU A 91 -19.33 14.54 -17.41
N SER A 92 -19.93 15.59 -16.84
CA SER A 92 -20.26 16.83 -17.56
C SER A 92 -19.07 17.48 -18.27
N ALA A 93 -17.88 17.42 -17.67
CA ALA A 93 -16.65 17.97 -18.24
C ALA A 93 -16.18 17.23 -19.50
N ILE A 94 -16.45 15.93 -19.60
CA ILE A 94 -15.94 15.05 -20.66
C ILE A 94 -16.97 14.91 -21.81
N ARG A 95 -18.24 15.20 -21.53
CA ARG A 95 -19.35 15.09 -22.49
C ARG A 95 -19.11 15.87 -23.78
N GLY A 96 -18.81 17.17 -23.69
CA GLY A 96 -18.59 18.02 -24.85
C GLY A 96 -17.45 17.51 -25.76
N PRO A 97 -16.24 17.28 -25.23
CA PRO A 97 -15.12 16.73 -25.97
C PRO A 97 -15.44 15.41 -26.70
N VAL A 98 -16.03 14.43 -26.00
CA VAL A 98 -16.37 13.12 -26.58
C VAL A 98 -17.38 13.26 -27.72
N THR A 99 -18.46 14.00 -27.49
CA THR A 99 -19.49 14.22 -28.52
C THR A 99 -18.89 14.89 -29.75
N ASN A 100 -18.04 15.91 -29.55
CA ASN A 100 -17.38 16.59 -30.66
C ASN A 100 -16.44 15.67 -31.45
N SER A 101 -15.68 14.80 -30.77
CA SER A 101 -14.79 13.84 -31.44
C SER A 101 -15.57 12.79 -32.23
N LEU A 102 -16.69 12.29 -31.69
CA LEU A 102 -17.56 11.35 -32.40
C LEU A 102 -18.24 11.98 -33.63
N LEU A 103 -18.57 13.27 -33.57
CA LEU A 103 -19.25 13.99 -34.67
C LEU A 103 -18.31 14.46 -35.79
N LYS A 104 -17.00 14.59 -35.53
CA LYS A 104 -16.00 15.08 -36.51
C LYS A 104 -15.44 14.00 -37.43
N LEU A 105 -15.97 12.78 -37.38
CA LEU A 105 -15.35 11.64 -38.03
C LEU A 105 -15.54 11.63 -39.56
N ASN A 106 -14.61 10.98 -40.26
CA ASN A 106 -14.70 10.79 -41.71
C ASN A 106 -15.82 9.81 -42.05
N SER A 107 -16.67 10.16 -43.02
CA SER A 107 -17.75 9.30 -43.51
C SER A 107 -17.25 7.96 -44.06
N SER A 108 -15.98 7.86 -44.46
CA SER A 108 -15.36 6.61 -44.92
C SER A 108 -15.33 5.51 -43.85
N HIS A 109 -15.30 5.87 -42.55
CA HIS A 109 -15.21 4.88 -41.47
C HIS A 109 -16.56 4.23 -41.11
N LEU A 110 -17.68 4.79 -41.58
CA LEU A 110 -19.03 4.35 -41.23
C LEU A 110 -19.36 2.92 -41.71
N GLY A 111 -18.59 2.40 -42.67
CA GLY A 111 -18.71 1.01 -43.14
C GLY A 111 -18.14 -0.05 -42.19
N ASN A 112 -17.54 0.36 -41.05
CA ASN A 112 -16.97 -0.56 -40.07
C ASN A 112 -17.63 -0.37 -38.69
N PRO A 113 -18.25 -1.40 -38.08
CA PRO A 113 -18.93 -1.28 -36.80
C PRO A 113 -18.01 -0.84 -35.64
N TYR A 114 -16.70 -1.01 -35.75
CA TYR A 114 -15.72 -0.70 -34.72
C TYR A 114 -15.12 0.71 -34.81
N TRP A 115 -15.51 1.53 -35.79
CA TRP A 115 -15.00 2.90 -35.91
C TRP A 115 -15.13 3.77 -34.64
N PRO A 116 -16.14 3.62 -33.76
CA PRO A 116 -16.24 4.46 -32.56
C PRO A 116 -15.14 4.18 -31.53
N TYR A 117 -14.56 2.98 -31.53
CA TYR A 117 -13.68 2.52 -30.46
C TYR A 117 -12.38 3.32 -30.36
N PRO A 118 -11.63 3.61 -31.44
CA PRO A 118 -10.48 4.51 -31.36
C PRO A 118 -10.81 5.86 -30.68
N VAL A 119 -11.96 6.46 -30.98
CA VAL A 119 -12.39 7.75 -30.37
C VAL A 119 -12.71 7.59 -28.88
N ILE A 120 -13.41 6.52 -28.52
CA ILE A 120 -13.77 6.22 -27.13
C ILE A 120 -12.49 5.93 -26.31
N LEU A 121 -11.56 5.15 -26.88
CA LEU A 121 -10.34 4.75 -26.22
C LEU A 121 -9.36 5.91 -26.03
N ASP A 122 -9.39 6.93 -26.89
CA ASP A 122 -8.67 8.19 -26.63
C ASP A 122 -9.16 8.85 -25.33
N THR A 123 -10.48 8.90 -25.13
CA THR A 123 -11.06 9.45 -23.91
C THR A 123 -10.69 8.62 -22.68
N VAL A 124 -10.80 7.28 -22.78
CA VAL A 124 -10.38 6.37 -21.69
C VAL A 124 -8.88 6.55 -21.38
N SER A 125 -8.04 6.65 -22.42
CA SER A 125 -6.60 6.85 -22.29
C SER A 125 -6.26 8.13 -21.52
N ASN A 126 -6.93 9.24 -21.84
CA ASN A 126 -6.75 10.52 -21.16
C ASN A 126 -7.16 10.45 -19.67
N LEU A 127 -8.27 9.79 -19.36
CA LEU A 127 -8.74 9.63 -17.97
C LEU A 127 -7.80 8.75 -17.14
N GLN A 128 -7.36 7.62 -17.73
CA GLN A 128 -6.41 6.71 -17.10
C GLN A 128 -5.04 7.36 -16.89
N GLU A 129 -4.58 8.12 -17.88
CA GLU A 129 -3.33 8.88 -17.76
C GLU A 129 -3.37 9.84 -16.57
N SER A 130 -4.44 10.65 -16.46
CA SER A 130 -4.67 11.58 -15.35
C SER A 130 -4.58 10.87 -14.00
N ALA A 131 -5.28 9.74 -13.84
CA ALA A 131 -5.28 8.95 -12.62
C ALA A 131 -3.86 8.47 -12.23
N VAL A 132 -3.09 7.93 -13.19
CA VAL A 132 -1.72 7.46 -12.96
C VAL A 132 -0.79 8.61 -12.57
N TRP A 133 -0.89 9.76 -13.23
CA TRP A 133 -0.06 10.93 -12.88
C TRP A 133 -0.39 11.42 -11.48
N ARG A 134 -1.66 11.41 -11.05
CA ARG A 134 -1.98 11.88 -9.71
C ARG A 134 -1.37 11.01 -8.63
N ILE A 135 -1.42 9.69 -8.78
CA ILE A 135 -0.76 8.77 -7.85
C ILE A 135 0.76 9.00 -7.85
N ARG A 136 1.38 9.15 -9.03
CA ARG A 136 2.81 9.48 -9.14
C ARG A 136 3.16 10.74 -8.34
N ASP A 137 2.33 11.78 -8.43
CA ASP A 137 2.59 13.07 -7.79
C ASP A 137 2.57 12.95 -6.26
N GLN A 138 1.61 12.20 -5.72
CA GLN A 138 1.55 11.90 -4.29
C GLN A 138 2.77 11.10 -3.84
N VAL A 139 3.15 10.05 -4.58
CA VAL A 139 4.35 9.24 -4.28
C VAL A 139 5.61 10.13 -4.32
N ARG A 140 5.74 10.97 -5.34
CA ARG A 140 6.89 11.88 -5.48
C ARG A 140 6.93 12.92 -4.36
N ALA A 141 5.78 13.40 -3.89
CA ALA A 141 5.71 14.32 -2.76
C ALA A 141 6.22 13.66 -1.46
N ILE A 142 5.91 12.37 -1.26
CA ILE A 142 6.45 11.57 -0.15
C ILE A 142 7.97 11.43 -0.27
N GLU A 143 8.47 10.95 -1.41
CA GLU A 143 9.91 10.72 -1.64
C GLU A 143 10.76 11.98 -1.43
N LYS A 144 10.21 13.15 -1.76
CA LYS A 144 10.87 14.45 -1.56
C LYS A 144 10.80 14.94 -0.13
N ASN A 145 9.81 14.51 0.65
CA ASN A 145 9.62 14.93 2.03
C ASN A 145 10.56 14.14 2.95
N LYS A 146 11.86 14.43 2.85
CA LYS A 146 12.89 13.81 3.70
C LYS A 146 13.15 14.69 4.92
N PRO A 147 12.92 14.19 6.15
CA PRO A 147 13.26 14.95 7.34
C PRO A 147 14.76 15.22 7.39
N GLY A 148 15.14 16.42 7.87
CA GLY A 148 16.54 16.79 8.05
C GLY A 148 17.25 15.91 9.09
N PRO A 149 18.59 15.85 9.06
CA PRO A 149 19.37 15.06 10.01
C PRO A 149 19.03 15.46 11.46
N GLY A 150 18.77 14.46 12.31
CA GLY A 150 18.44 14.66 13.73
C GLY A 150 16.95 14.91 14.03
N THR A 151 16.08 14.97 13.02
CA THR A 151 14.63 15.13 13.25
C THR A 151 14.00 13.80 13.67
N VAL A 152 13.07 13.84 14.63
CA VAL A 152 12.27 12.67 15.03
C VAL A 152 11.40 12.23 13.85
N PRO A 153 11.50 10.98 13.37
CA PRO A 153 10.67 10.49 12.27
C PRO A 153 9.20 10.42 12.71
N ARG A 154 8.32 11.12 11.98
CA ARG A 154 6.86 11.12 12.20
C ARG A 154 6.13 10.94 10.87
N PRO A 155 6.25 9.77 10.22
CA PRO A 155 5.53 9.49 8.98
C PRO A 155 4.02 9.46 9.23
N ASP A 156 3.26 9.99 8.28
CA ASP A 156 1.81 9.87 8.25
C ASP A 156 1.41 8.54 7.61
N TYR A 157 1.33 7.49 8.43
CA TYR A 157 0.97 6.15 7.98
C TYR A 157 -0.44 6.07 7.40
N ARG A 158 -1.37 6.92 7.87
CA ARG A 158 -2.74 6.94 7.37
C ARG A 158 -2.75 7.41 5.92
N LYS A 159 -2.11 8.55 5.66
CA LYS A 159 -1.95 9.07 4.29
C LYS A 159 -1.22 8.10 3.38
N LEU A 160 -0.12 7.50 3.84
CA LEU A 160 0.63 6.49 3.07
C LEU A 160 -0.27 5.30 2.67
N HIS A 161 -1.04 4.78 3.63
CA HIS A 161 -1.96 3.68 3.40
C HIS A 161 -3.09 4.05 2.44
N ASP A 162 -3.69 5.23 2.60
CA ASP A 162 -4.76 5.68 1.72
C ASP A 162 -4.25 5.85 0.28
N ILE A 163 -3.07 6.45 0.06
CA ILE A 163 -2.42 6.49 -1.27
C ILE A 163 -2.23 5.07 -1.82
N GLY A 164 -1.81 4.13 -0.98
CA GLY A 164 -1.65 2.72 -1.37
C GLY A 164 -2.95 2.11 -1.88
N ARG A 165 -4.05 2.28 -1.14
CA ARG A 165 -5.38 1.85 -1.57
C ARG A 165 -5.80 2.48 -2.90
N HIS A 166 -5.52 3.77 -3.10
CA HIS A 166 -5.82 4.43 -4.38
C HIS A 166 -4.96 3.90 -5.53
N ALA A 167 -3.66 3.69 -5.31
CA ALA A 167 -2.76 3.13 -6.31
C ALA A 167 -3.19 1.74 -6.78
N ILE A 168 -3.59 0.87 -5.84
CA ILE A 168 -4.10 -0.47 -6.14
C ILE A 168 -5.32 -0.41 -7.06
N HIS A 169 -6.30 0.45 -6.74
CA HIS A 169 -7.51 0.58 -7.57
C HIS A 169 -7.19 1.13 -8.97
N VAL A 170 -6.24 2.07 -9.09
CA VAL A 170 -5.81 2.58 -10.40
C VAL A 170 -5.14 1.48 -11.23
N CYS A 171 -4.27 0.66 -10.62
CA CYS A 171 -3.71 -0.53 -11.27
C CYS A 171 -4.81 -1.49 -11.75
N GLU A 172 -5.77 -1.81 -10.89
CA GLU A 172 -6.90 -2.68 -11.21
C GLU A 172 -7.71 -2.17 -12.41
N THR A 173 -8.06 -0.87 -12.44
CA THR A 173 -8.80 -0.29 -13.56
C THR A 173 -8.01 -0.30 -14.88
N LEU A 174 -6.69 -0.16 -14.82
CA LEU A 174 -5.82 -0.26 -16.00
C LEU A 174 -5.74 -1.69 -16.53
N ASP A 175 -5.61 -2.68 -15.64
CA ASP A 175 -5.60 -4.09 -16.03
C ASP A 175 -6.90 -4.47 -16.74
N VAL A 176 -8.04 -4.07 -16.18
CA VAL A 176 -9.35 -4.31 -16.78
C VAL A 176 -9.50 -3.55 -18.12
N ALA A 177 -8.98 -2.32 -18.23
CA ALA A 177 -9.01 -1.57 -19.48
C ALA A 177 -8.18 -2.25 -20.58
N VAL A 178 -6.97 -2.74 -20.28
CA VAL A 178 -6.15 -3.51 -21.24
C VAL A 178 -6.91 -4.74 -21.72
N GLN A 179 -7.46 -5.54 -20.80
CA GLN A 179 -8.21 -6.75 -21.13
C GLN A 179 -9.47 -6.44 -21.97
N THR A 180 -10.14 -5.32 -21.67
CA THR A 180 -11.33 -4.88 -22.42
C THR A 180 -10.95 -4.50 -23.86
N ILE A 181 -9.84 -3.80 -24.06
CA ILE A 181 -9.34 -3.43 -25.40
C ILE A 181 -8.89 -4.66 -26.19
N GLU A 182 -8.21 -5.61 -25.54
CA GLU A 182 -7.84 -6.88 -26.17
C GLU A 182 -9.09 -7.64 -26.64
N SER A 183 -10.17 -7.62 -25.85
CA SER A 183 -11.45 -8.21 -26.25
C SER A 183 -12.09 -7.50 -27.45
N VAL A 184 -12.00 -6.17 -27.52
CA VAL A 184 -12.44 -5.37 -28.69
C VAL A 184 -11.63 -5.77 -29.93
N GLN A 185 -10.30 -5.81 -29.82
CA GLN A 185 -9.41 -6.20 -30.91
C GLN A 185 -9.70 -7.63 -31.40
N MET A 186 -9.92 -8.57 -30.50
CA MET A 186 -10.27 -9.94 -30.85
C MET A 186 -11.57 -10.04 -31.65
N HIS A 187 -12.62 -9.30 -31.27
CA HIS A 187 -13.88 -9.30 -32.01
C HIS A 187 -13.80 -8.51 -33.31
N TYR A 188 -12.98 -7.46 -33.35
CA TYR A 188 -12.64 -6.73 -34.56
C TYR A 188 -11.95 -7.63 -35.61
N LEU A 189 -10.95 -8.42 -35.20
CA LEU A 189 -10.28 -9.37 -36.09
C LEU A 189 -11.25 -10.44 -36.61
N ARG A 190 -12.14 -10.97 -35.75
CA ARG A 190 -13.19 -11.91 -36.19
C ARG A 190 -14.15 -11.30 -37.22
N PHE A 191 -14.43 -10.01 -37.10
CA PHE A 191 -15.24 -9.29 -38.09
C PHE A 191 -14.50 -9.18 -39.43
N LEU A 192 -13.20 -8.89 -39.41
CA LEU A 192 -12.37 -8.85 -40.62
C LEU A 192 -12.25 -10.23 -41.29
N ASP A 193 -12.10 -11.30 -40.51
CA ASP A 193 -12.10 -12.67 -41.03
C ASP A 193 -13.43 -13.03 -41.71
N SER A 194 -14.54 -12.41 -41.29
CA SER A 194 -15.83 -12.60 -41.97
C SER A 194 -15.98 -11.82 -43.29
N LYS A 195 -15.06 -10.89 -43.58
CA LYS A 195 -15.02 -10.04 -44.78
C LYS A 195 -14.02 -10.52 -45.85
N LEU A 196 -13.41 -11.70 -45.70
CA LEU A 196 -12.21 -12.16 -46.43
C LEU A 196 -12.22 -12.07 -47.98
N ASP A 197 -13.35 -11.83 -48.63
CA ASP A 197 -13.42 -11.60 -50.08
C ASP A 197 -13.05 -10.17 -50.54
N ASP A 198 -12.99 -9.16 -49.65
CA ASP A 198 -12.88 -7.74 -50.05
C ASP A 198 -11.50 -7.07 -49.79
N GLY A 199 -10.54 -7.80 -49.22
CA GLY A 199 -9.21 -7.28 -48.86
C GLY A 199 -9.21 -6.31 -47.66
N ASP A 200 -8.02 -5.99 -47.13
CA ASP A 200 -7.87 -5.07 -45.98
C ASP A 200 -7.96 -3.62 -46.45
N SER A 201 -9.09 -2.96 -46.20
CA SER A 201 -9.29 -1.55 -46.57
C SER A 201 -8.34 -0.64 -45.78
N ALA A 202 -7.93 0.50 -46.36
CA ALA A 202 -7.16 1.51 -45.63
C ALA A 202 -7.86 1.94 -44.32
N VAL A 203 -9.20 1.96 -44.33
CA VAL A 203 -10.02 2.22 -43.14
C VAL A 203 -9.82 1.16 -42.05
N ASP A 204 -9.75 -0.11 -42.44
CA ASP A 204 -9.58 -1.21 -41.50
C ASP A 204 -8.16 -1.22 -40.91
N GLN A 205 -7.17 -0.79 -41.70
CA GLN A 205 -5.81 -0.56 -41.21
C GLN A 205 -5.75 0.59 -40.20
N ASP A 206 -6.42 1.72 -40.48
CA ASP A 206 -6.47 2.88 -39.58
C ASP A 206 -7.15 2.53 -38.25
N ILE A 207 -8.28 1.80 -38.28
CA ILE A 207 -8.97 1.34 -37.07
C ILE A 207 -8.08 0.37 -36.29
N ARG A 208 -7.45 -0.60 -36.97
CA ARG A 208 -6.54 -1.56 -36.33
C ARG A 208 -5.39 -0.84 -35.61
N ALA A 209 -4.72 0.08 -36.31
CA ALA A 209 -3.62 0.87 -35.78
C ALA A 209 -4.05 1.72 -34.57
N GLY A 210 -5.25 2.32 -34.62
CA GLY A 210 -5.82 3.07 -33.49
C GLY A 210 -6.05 2.19 -32.26
N LEU A 211 -6.63 1.00 -32.44
CA LEU A 211 -6.85 0.05 -31.34
C LEU A 211 -5.52 -0.45 -30.75
N GLU A 212 -4.56 -0.81 -31.60
CA GLU A 212 -3.21 -1.23 -31.19
C GLU A 212 -2.46 -0.13 -30.44
N PHE A 213 -2.57 1.11 -30.91
CA PHE A 213 -1.98 2.27 -30.22
C PHE A 213 -2.54 2.41 -28.81
N HIS A 214 -3.86 2.41 -28.63
CA HIS A 214 -4.46 2.58 -27.30
C HIS A 214 -4.19 1.39 -26.38
N GLN A 215 -4.16 0.16 -26.91
CA GLN A 215 -3.75 -1.02 -26.15
C GLN A 215 -2.32 -0.88 -25.62
N SER A 216 -1.38 -0.50 -26.50
CA SER A 216 0.02 -0.27 -26.13
C SER A 216 0.17 0.89 -25.13
N PHE A 217 -0.54 2.00 -25.34
CA PHE A 217 -0.50 3.17 -24.48
C PHE A 217 -1.00 2.85 -23.06
N ILE A 218 -2.16 2.22 -22.93
CA ILE A 218 -2.73 1.85 -21.64
C ILE A 218 -1.90 0.76 -20.95
N ALA A 219 -1.32 -0.19 -21.71
CA ALA A 219 -0.37 -1.15 -21.16
C ALA A 219 0.89 -0.48 -20.58
N ASN A 220 1.40 0.56 -21.23
CA ASN A 220 2.52 1.36 -20.71
C ASN A 220 2.12 2.16 -19.46
N LEU A 221 0.90 2.73 -19.42
CA LEU A 221 0.36 3.37 -18.21
C LEU A 221 0.24 2.37 -17.05
N ARG A 222 -0.19 1.13 -17.32
CA ARG A 222 -0.21 0.06 -16.33
C ARG A 222 1.17 -0.19 -15.75
N HIS A 223 2.20 -0.40 -16.59
CA HIS A 223 3.57 -0.60 -16.11
C HIS A 223 4.04 0.55 -15.21
N ARG A 224 3.69 1.79 -15.56
CA ARG A 224 3.99 2.96 -14.72
C ARG A 224 3.22 2.96 -13.41
N SER A 225 1.95 2.59 -13.41
CA SER A 225 1.13 2.46 -12.20
C SER A 225 1.71 1.41 -11.24
N THR A 226 2.07 0.23 -11.75
CA THR A 226 2.74 -0.82 -10.97
C THR A 226 4.09 -0.34 -10.41
N SER A 227 4.86 0.43 -11.18
CA SER A 227 6.10 1.04 -10.69
C SER A 227 5.85 2.04 -9.55
N ASN A 228 4.83 2.90 -9.68
CA ASN A 228 4.45 3.84 -8.62
C ASN A 228 4.00 3.12 -7.35
N GLU A 229 3.23 2.04 -7.47
CA GLU A 229 2.81 1.21 -6.34
C GLU A 229 4.01 0.60 -5.61
N LYS A 230 4.96 0.00 -6.35
CA LYS A 230 6.19 -0.57 -5.77
C LYS A 230 7.05 0.50 -5.09
N ARG A 231 7.15 1.70 -5.67
CA ARG A 231 7.85 2.84 -5.06
C ARG A 231 7.20 3.25 -3.75
N LEU A 232 5.87 3.35 -3.71
CA LEU A 232 5.14 3.65 -2.48
C LEU A 232 5.33 2.58 -1.40
N GLN A 233 5.28 1.30 -1.77
CA GLN A 233 5.55 0.19 -0.84
C GLN A 233 6.96 0.29 -0.23
N ASN A 234 7.96 0.65 -1.05
CA ASN A 234 9.32 0.87 -0.56
C ASN A 234 9.38 2.05 0.43
N GLU A 235 8.71 3.18 0.14
CA GLU A 235 8.65 4.32 1.05
C GLU A 235 7.94 3.98 2.37
N ILE A 236 6.86 3.19 2.33
CA ILE A 236 6.19 2.68 3.53
C ILE A 236 7.16 1.85 4.38
N GLN A 237 7.89 0.92 3.76
CA GLN A 237 8.86 0.09 4.46
C GLN A 237 10.00 0.92 5.06
N LEU A 238 10.50 1.91 4.32
CA LEU A 238 11.53 2.83 4.79
C LEU A 238 11.04 3.62 6.01
N ALA A 239 9.80 4.12 5.99
CA ALA A 239 9.20 4.84 7.10
C ALA A 239 9.15 3.97 8.38
N PHE A 240 8.68 2.73 8.28
CA PHE A 240 8.66 1.79 9.40
C PHE A 240 10.05 1.50 9.95
N ASN A 241 11.01 1.19 9.07
CA ASN A 241 12.39 0.90 9.48
C ASN A 241 13.04 2.10 10.17
N THR A 242 12.78 3.32 9.67
CA THR A 242 13.33 4.55 10.25
C THR A 242 12.78 4.81 11.65
N VAL A 243 11.47 4.64 11.86
CA VAL A 243 10.85 4.77 13.19
C VAL A 243 11.35 3.69 14.14
N ALA A 244 11.47 2.44 13.67
CA ALA A 244 12.00 1.35 14.47
C ALA A 244 13.46 1.62 14.91
N GLN A 245 14.31 2.08 14.00
CA GLN A 245 15.70 2.45 14.30
C GLN A 245 15.78 3.60 15.30
N HIS A 246 14.94 4.63 15.16
CA HIS A 246 14.88 5.75 16.11
C HIS A 246 14.44 5.31 17.51
N ASN A 247 13.39 4.48 17.59
CA ASN A 247 12.89 3.93 18.85
C ASN A 247 13.92 3.02 19.52
N ALA A 248 14.65 2.21 18.74
CA ALA A 248 15.74 1.37 19.25
C ALA A 248 16.87 2.24 19.84
N GLY A 249 17.30 3.29 19.12
CA GLY A 249 18.29 4.24 19.62
C GLY A 249 17.85 4.93 20.91
N THR A 250 16.60 5.38 20.96
CA THR A 250 16.00 5.99 22.17
C THR A 250 15.96 4.99 23.34
N SER A 251 15.61 3.73 23.08
CA SER A 251 15.57 2.69 24.12
C SER A 251 16.97 2.38 24.67
N VAL A 252 18.00 2.38 23.81
CA VAL A 252 19.41 2.23 24.25
C VAL A 252 19.81 3.40 25.14
N GLU A 253 19.47 4.63 24.76
CA GLU A 253 19.79 5.82 25.56
C GLU A 253 19.05 5.83 26.90
N ILE A 254 17.77 5.44 26.93
CA ILE A 254 17.01 5.24 28.18
C ILE A 254 17.68 4.16 29.04
N GLY A 255 18.06 3.03 28.45
CA GLY A 255 18.76 1.96 29.16
C GLY A 255 20.09 2.40 29.76
N ARG A 256 20.85 3.23 29.02
CA ARG A 256 22.10 3.83 29.48
C ARG A 256 21.86 4.82 30.63
N ALA A 257 20.87 5.70 30.50
CA ALA A 257 20.49 6.63 31.55
C ALA A 257 20.05 5.89 32.82
N ALA A 258 19.23 4.83 32.68
CA ALA A 258 18.82 3.97 33.79
C ALA A 258 20.00 3.21 34.43
N GLN A 259 21.00 2.81 33.64
CA GLN A 259 22.22 2.17 34.16
C GLN A 259 23.05 3.15 35.00
N ILE A 260 23.20 4.40 34.54
CA ILE A 260 23.89 5.46 35.29
C ILE A 260 23.12 5.80 36.57
N ASP A 261 21.80 5.91 36.48
CA ASP A 261 20.95 6.14 37.65
C ASP A 261 21.06 4.98 38.66
N SER A 262 21.07 3.73 38.17
CA SER A 262 21.28 2.55 38.99
C SER A 262 22.65 2.51 39.68
N SER A 263 23.70 2.99 39.03
CA SER A 263 25.03 3.06 39.65
C SER A 263 25.08 4.13 40.73
N ALA A 264 24.49 5.30 40.49
CA ALA A 264 24.35 6.37 41.50
C ALA A 264 23.54 5.89 42.72
N MET A 265 22.42 5.20 42.50
CA MET A 265 21.58 4.66 43.57
C MET A 265 22.33 3.61 44.41
N LYS A 266 23.14 2.76 43.79
CA LYS A 266 24.02 1.82 44.52
C LYS A 266 25.05 2.55 45.38
N THR A 267 25.64 3.64 44.89
CA THR A 267 26.59 4.45 45.66
C THR A 267 25.92 5.11 46.87
N ILE A 268 24.74 5.70 46.70
CA ILE A 268 23.99 6.31 47.82
C ILE A 268 23.65 5.24 48.88
N ALA A 269 23.11 4.09 48.44
CA ALA A 269 22.81 2.98 49.35
C ALA A 269 24.06 2.53 50.13
N PHE A 270 25.20 2.41 49.45
CA PHE A 270 26.47 2.07 50.10
C PHE A 270 26.89 3.11 51.16
N VAL A 271 26.80 4.40 50.84
CA VAL A 271 27.09 5.49 51.79
C VAL A 271 26.16 5.40 53.01
N THR A 272 24.84 5.24 52.81
CA THR A 272 23.90 5.10 53.93
C THR A 272 24.22 3.91 54.82
N LEU A 273 24.65 2.79 54.24
CA LEU A 273 24.97 1.57 54.96
C LEU A 273 26.23 1.70 55.84
N ILE A 274 27.19 2.55 55.45
CA ILE A 274 28.37 2.87 56.26
C ILE A 274 28.04 3.84 57.39
N PHE A 275 27.22 4.86 57.15
CA PHE A 275 26.96 5.93 58.13
C PHE A 275 25.85 5.61 59.12
N LEU A 276 24.86 4.81 58.74
CA LEU A 276 23.68 4.55 59.57
C LEU A 276 24.00 3.78 60.87
N PRO A 277 24.84 2.72 60.89
CA PRO A 277 25.14 2.00 62.13
C PRO A 277 25.92 2.83 63.16
N PRO A 278 27.02 3.54 62.80
CA PRO A 278 27.71 4.43 63.74
C PRO A 278 26.83 5.55 64.26
N THR A 279 25.96 6.12 63.42
CA THR A 279 25.03 7.20 63.82
C THR A 279 23.99 6.71 64.83
N PHE A 280 23.43 5.51 64.62
CA PHE A 280 22.51 4.89 65.59
C PHE A 280 23.18 4.65 66.95
N ILE A 281 24.39 4.08 66.91
CA ILE A 281 25.19 3.81 68.11
C ILE A 281 25.54 5.13 68.82
N SER A 282 25.96 6.15 68.08
CA SER A 282 26.23 7.50 68.60
C SER A 282 25.02 8.09 69.31
N SER A 283 23.82 7.99 68.72
CA SER A 283 22.56 8.44 69.34
C SER A 283 22.27 7.72 70.67
N VAL A 284 22.37 6.40 70.70
CA VAL A 284 22.14 5.59 71.90
C VAL A 284 23.12 5.97 73.02
N PHE A 285 24.40 6.12 72.67
CA PHE A 285 25.45 6.46 73.63
C PHE A 285 25.42 7.95 74.05
N SER A 286 24.99 8.87 73.18
CA SER A 286 24.85 10.30 73.50
C SER A 286 23.82 10.55 74.60
N MET A 287 22.79 9.72 74.73
CA MET A 287 21.82 9.85 75.82
C MET A 287 22.35 9.36 77.17
N SER A 288 23.37 8.49 77.18
CA SER A 288 23.87 7.85 78.40
C SER A 288 25.21 8.38 78.91
N PHE A 289 25.98 9.09 78.07
CA PHE A 289 27.37 9.46 78.38
C PHE A 289 27.60 10.90 78.86
N PHE A 290 26.68 11.84 78.61
CA PHE A 290 26.78 13.21 79.13
C PHE A 290 26.05 13.34 80.47
N GLN A 291 26.72 12.98 81.57
CA GLN A 291 26.34 13.47 82.91
C GLN A 291 27.17 14.71 83.23
N CYS A 292 26.50 15.86 83.40
CA CYS A 292 27.13 17.11 83.83
C CYS A 292 27.55 16.98 85.30
N GLY A 293 28.86 17.03 85.56
CA GLY A 293 29.44 17.05 86.90
C GLY A 293 29.51 18.48 87.44
N GLU A 294 29.20 18.65 88.72
CA GLU A 294 28.87 19.91 89.40
C GLU A 294 30.03 20.90 89.61
N ASN A 295 31.23 20.69 89.06
CA ASN A 295 32.32 21.66 89.17
C ASN A 295 33.20 21.68 87.92
N ASP A 296 33.07 22.78 87.19
CA ASP A 296 34.01 23.40 86.24
C ASP A 296 34.85 22.49 85.32
N GLY A 297 34.38 22.34 84.07
CA GLY A 297 35.16 21.83 82.95
C GLY A 297 34.43 20.77 82.13
N TRP A 298 34.38 20.96 80.81
CA TRP A 298 33.86 19.97 79.86
C TRP A 298 34.74 18.70 79.88
N GLY A 299 34.41 17.74 80.75
CA GLY A 299 35.17 16.49 80.93
C GLY A 299 34.63 15.33 80.09
N MET A 300 35.42 14.87 79.11
CA MET A 300 35.12 13.67 78.32
C MET A 300 35.20 12.41 79.20
N SER A 301 34.16 11.58 79.24
CA SER A 301 34.13 10.33 80.03
C SER A 301 35.14 9.28 79.53
N ASN A 302 35.86 8.62 80.45
CA ASN A 302 36.93 7.65 80.17
C ASN A 302 36.45 6.32 79.52
N LYS A 303 35.16 6.20 79.19
CA LYS A 303 34.55 5.02 78.52
C LYS A 303 34.25 5.26 77.03
N PHE A 304 34.73 6.36 76.45
CA PHE A 304 34.59 6.66 75.01
C PHE A 304 35.05 5.52 74.10
N TRP A 305 36.00 4.69 74.55
CA TRP A 305 36.47 3.52 73.81
C TRP A 305 35.36 2.48 73.51
N LEU A 306 34.30 2.42 74.34
CA LEU A 306 33.18 1.49 74.14
C LEU A 306 32.41 1.78 72.84
N TYR A 307 32.37 3.04 72.39
CA TYR A 307 31.76 3.43 71.11
C TYR A 307 32.41 2.68 69.95
N TRP A 308 33.74 2.67 69.89
CA TRP A 308 34.50 2.02 68.80
C TRP A 308 34.34 0.50 68.81
N VAL A 309 34.21 -0.11 69.99
CA VAL A 309 34.02 -1.56 70.17
C VAL A 309 32.70 -2.03 69.55
N PHE A 310 31.63 -1.23 69.58
CA PHE A 310 30.35 -1.60 68.99
C PHE A 310 30.18 -1.06 67.56
N ALA A 311 30.66 0.15 67.28
CA ALA A 311 30.50 0.79 65.98
C ALA A 311 31.20 0.03 64.84
N ILE A 312 32.45 -0.40 65.05
CA ILE A 312 33.23 -1.06 64.00
C ILE A 312 32.64 -2.43 63.61
N PRO A 313 32.35 -3.35 64.55
CA PRO A 313 31.83 -4.68 64.19
C PRO A 313 30.45 -4.64 63.55
N ILE A 314 29.57 -3.75 64.03
CA ILE A 314 28.21 -3.62 63.46
C ILE A 314 28.30 -3.09 62.03
N THR A 315 29.16 -2.11 61.76
CA THR A 315 29.36 -1.59 60.40
C THR A 315 29.91 -2.67 59.46
N ILE A 316 30.89 -3.46 59.91
CA ILE A 316 31.43 -4.60 59.15
C ILE A 316 30.34 -5.63 58.87
N ALA A 317 29.53 -5.99 59.89
CA ALA A 317 28.44 -6.94 59.74
C ALA A 317 27.41 -6.49 58.68
N THR A 318 27.01 -5.21 58.69
CA THR A 318 26.10 -4.67 57.67
C THR A 318 26.69 -4.73 56.26
N VAL A 319 27.97 -4.42 56.07
CA VAL A 319 28.63 -4.47 54.74
C VAL A 319 28.74 -5.90 54.24
N VAL A 320 29.11 -6.85 55.11
CA VAL A 320 29.17 -8.28 54.79
C VAL A 320 27.79 -8.80 54.37
N VAL A 321 26.74 -8.50 55.15
CA VAL A 321 25.36 -8.91 54.81
C VAL A 321 24.96 -8.39 53.43
N TRP A 322 25.28 -7.14 53.09
CA TRP A 322 24.99 -6.57 51.78
C TRP A 322 25.75 -7.26 50.64
N GLN A 323 27.05 -7.54 50.80
CA GLN A 323 27.85 -8.23 49.77
C GLN A 323 27.38 -9.66 49.53
N TYR A 324 26.96 -10.38 50.58
CA TYR A 324 26.46 -11.74 50.47
C TYR A 324 24.96 -11.79 50.12
N TRP A 325 24.24 -10.66 50.13
CA TRP A 325 22.80 -10.59 49.85
C TRP A 325 22.42 -11.19 48.50
N HIS A 326 23.20 -10.92 47.45
CA HIS A 326 22.96 -11.48 46.11
C HIS A 326 23.18 -13.00 46.01
N LYS A 327 23.98 -13.58 46.92
CA LYS A 327 24.17 -15.04 47.02
C LYS A 327 23.12 -15.70 47.91
N LEU A 328 22.64 -14.99 48.94
CA LEU A 328 21.60 -15.43 49.86
C LEU A 328 20.19 -15.38 49.22
N PHE A 329 19.94 -14.38 48.36
CA PHE A 329 18.69 -14.21 47.63
C PHE A 329 18.96 -14.07 46.12
N PRO A 330 19.27 -15.17 45.41
CA PRO A 330 19.44 -15.13 43.96
C PRO A 330 18.11 -14.76 43.31
N ASN A 331 18.10 -13.62 42.61
CA ASN A 331 16.93 -13.14 41.87
C ASN A 331 16.56 -14.18 40.79
N LYS A 332 15.45 -14.89 40.95
CA LYS A 332 15.02 -15.97 40.05
C LYS A 332 14.55 -15.47 38.67
N ASP A 333 14.34 -14.16 38.51
CA ASP A 333 13.62 -13.62 37.34
C ASP A 333 14.49 -13.21 36.14
N TYR A 334 15.83 -13.36 36.21
CA TYR A 334 16.70 -13.04 35.07
C TYR A 334 16.84 -14.20 34.05
N LYS A 335 16.70 -15.46 34.51
CA LYS A 335 16.94 -16.62 33.64
C LYS A 335 15.78 -16.94 32.69
N SER A 336 14.56 -16.49 32.97
CA SER A 336 13.38 -16.82 32.16
C SER A 336 13.29 -16.05 30.84
N HIS A 337 13.87 -14.84 30.75
CA HIS A 337 13.83 -14.04 29.53
C HIS A 337 14.92 -14.41 28.51
N VAL A 338 16.15 -14.72 28.96
CA VAL A 338 17.25 -15.14 28.08
C VAL A 338 16.95 -16.50 27.43
N THR A 339 16.46 -17.48 28.21
CA THR A 339 16.13 -18.81 27.67
C THR A 339 14.95 -18.78 26.69
N ARG A 340 14.03 -17.81 26.82
CA ARG A 340 12.90 -17.65 25.89
C ARG A 340 13.33 -16.96 24.57
N GLN A 341 14.33 -16.08 24.63
CA GLN A 341 14.88 -15.39 23.45
C GLN A 341 15.78 -16.32 22.63
N ASP A 342 16.62 -17.13 23.28
CA ASP A 342 17.45 -18.15 22.61
C ASP A 342 16.60 -19.27 21.97
N GLY A 343 15.52 -19.70 22.64
CA GLY A 343 14.58 -20.67 22.08
C GLY A 343 13.79 -20.12 20.87
N SER A 344 13.58 -18.81 20.80
CA SER A 344 12.90 -18.17 19.65
C SER A 344 13.82 -18.00 18.44
N LEU A 345 15.11 -17.72 18.65
CA LEU A 345 16.12 -17.63 17.60
C LEU A 345 16.45 -19.00 16.99
N SER A 346 16.61 -20.03 17.83
CA SER A 346 16.82 -21.40 17.36
C SER A 346 15.63 -21.95 16.56
N ARG A 347 14.39 -21.57 16.94
CA ARG A 347 13.19 -21.94 16.18
C ARG A 347 13.03 -21.15 14.87
N ALA A 348 13.55 -19.92 14.78
CA ALA A 348 13.55 -19.13 13.54
C ALA A 348 14.56 -19.65 12.50
N GLU A 349 15.73 -20.12 12.93
CA GLU A 349 16.73 -20.74 12.03
C GLU A 349 16.27 -22.08 11.44
N THR A 350 15.37 -22.80 12.12
CA THR A 350 14.88 -24.11 11.66
C THR A 350 13.77 -23.98 10.61
N VAL A 351 13.14 -22.81 10.46
CA VAL A 351 11.96 -22.60 9.58
C VAL A 351 12.30 -21.88 8.26
N MET A 352 13.53 -21.37 8.10
CA MET A 352 13.98 -20.78 6.83
C MET A 352 14.43 -21.89 5.85
N PRO A 353 13.77 -22.08 4.68
CA PRO A 353 14.32 -22.93 3.64
C PRO A 353 15.61 -22.29 3.12
N LYS A 354 16.70 -23.07 3.06
CA LYS A 354 17.96 -22.65 2.45
C LYS A 354 17.69 -22.23 1.00
N LEU A 355 17.73 -20.92 0.73
CA LEU A 355 17.84 -20.38 -0.61
C LEU A 355 19.26 -20.67 -1.10
N THR A 356 19.39 -21.74 -1.87
CA THR A 356 20.58 -22.05 -2.67
C THR A 356 20.63 -21.08 -3.86
N VAL A 357 21.82 -20.52 -4.07
CA VAL A 357 22.20 -19.61 -5.18
C VAL A 357 21.96 -20.25 -6.53
#